data_AF-A0A7R9QDF2-F1
#
_entry.id   AF-A0A7R9QDF2-F1
#
_cell.length_a   1.000
_cell.length_b   1.000
_cell.length_c   1.000
_cell.angle_alpha   90.00
_cell.angle_beta   90.00
_cell.angle_gamma   90.00
#
_symmetry.space_group_name_H-M   'P 1'
#
loop_
_entity.id
_entity.type
_entity.pdbx_description
1 polymer ?
#
loop_
_entity_poly.entity_id
_entity_poly.type
_entity_poly.pdbx_seq_one_letter_code
_entity_poly.pdbx_strand_id
1 'polypeptide(L)'
;MCVLMSSVKALLVTANVGSLFAAAEDNSEPLLLSWIARFKDTLLSLRPQFVALHCQEVGGKSEVESRRTPPFVRALLNAFSEQDFPSARLFVDQLLSRDDAFTALANAYFVHKSLAENAFIFNFKEQRFESVGGREVHSGDIEDNAFKDKRKFPQHFFPQVRRIPVLPFPHSLSLSPAVPVVSQGFHADAMAASGGRRLRPH
;
A
#
# COMPACT_ATOMS: atom_id res chain seq x y z
N MET A 1 34.67 6.72 -29.67
CA MET A 1 34.65 5.93 -28.42
C MET A 1 33.19 5.63 -28.11
N CYS A 2 32.69 4.45 -28.47
CA CYS A 2 31.28 4.10 -28.31
C CYS A 2 31.08 3.60 -26.88
N VAL A 3 30.57 4.46 -25.99
CA VAL A 3 30.14 4.02 -24.67
C VAL A 3 28.92 3.13 -24.91
N LEU A 4 29.07 1.82 -24.75
CA LEU A 4 27.95 0.91 -24.61
C LEU A 4 27.11 1.43 -23.44
N MET A 5 26.01 2.14 -23.72
CA MET A 5 25.00 2.43 -22.70
C MET A 5 24.40 1.09 -22.31
N SER A 6 24.88 0.52 -21.21
CA SER A 6 24.25 -0.64 -20.60
C SER A 6 22.81 -0.27 -20.24
N SER A 7 21.85 -1.03 -20.76
CA SER A 7 20.44 -0.83 -20.44
C SER A 7 20.21 -1.09 -18.96
N VAL A 8 19.71 -0.09 -18.22
CA VAL A 8 19.34 -0.26 -16.81
C VAL A 8 18.07 -1.08 -16.72
N LYS A 9 18.10 -2.18 -15.95
CA LYS A 9 16.89 -2.95 -15.66
C LYS A 9 16.07 -2.26 -14.57
N ALA A 10 14.98 -1.60 -14.95
CA ALA A 10 14.08 -0.93 -14.03
C ALA A 10 12.83 -1.78 -13.71
N LEU A 11 12.39 -1.75 -12.45
CA LEU A 11 11.09 -2.25 -12.00
C LEU A 11 10.27 -1.08 -11.46
N LEU A 12 9.16 -0.75 -12.13
CA LEU A 12 8.26 0.33 -11.74
C LEU A 12 6.95 -0.28 -11.25
N VAL A 13 6.59 0.00 -10.01
CA VAL A 13 5.44 -0.62 -9.34
C VAL A 13 4.53 0.45 -8.79
N THR A 14 3.24 0.32 -9.05
CA THR A 14 2.19 1.00 -8.27
C THR A 14 1.41 -0.06 -7.51
N ALA A 15 1.16 0.19 -6.24
CA ALA A 15 0.41 -0.72 -5.38
C ALA A 15 -0.58 0.06 -4.54
N ASN A 16 -1.85 -0.34 -4.57
CA ASN A 16 -2.83 0.13 -3.59
C ASN A 16 -2.53 -0.56 -2.26
N VAL A 17 -1.92 0.18 -1.33
CA VAL A 17 -1.50 -0.36 -0.03
C VAL A 17 -2.54 -0.08 1.06
N GLY A 18 -3.54 0.76 0.81
CA GLY A 18 -4.64 1.05 1.73
C GLY A 18 -5.39 -0.19 2.18
N SER A 19 -5.66 -1.10 1.24
CA SER A 19 -6.31 -2.38 1.56
C SER A 19 -5.46 -3.28 2.47
N LEU A 20 -4.12 -3.15 2.43
CA LEU A 20 -3.23 -3.83 3.39
C LEU A 20 -3.36 -3.21 4.79
N PHE A 21 -3.75 -1.94 4.85
CA PHE A 21 -3.96 -1.18 6.07
C PHE A 21 -5.40 -1.23 6.62
N ALA A 22 -6.39 -1.65 5.83
CA ALA A 22 -7.73 -1.91 6.35
C ALA A 22 -7.81 -3.23 7.10
N ALA A 23 -7.13 -4.27 6.61
CA ALA A 23 -7.25 -5.61 7.17
C ALA A 23 -6.67 -5.74 8.60
N ALA A 24 -5.66 -4.95 8.99
CA ALA A 24 -4.96 -5.16 10.27
C ALA A 24 -5.57 -4.46 11.48
N GLU A 25 -6.82 -4.00 11.40
CA GLU A 25 -7.62 -3.78 12.63
C GLU A 25 -8.01 -5.14 13.28
N ASP A 26 -8.02 -6.24 12.51
CA ASP A 26 -8.36 -7.59 12.96
C ASP A 26 -7.13 -8.54 13.05
N ASN A 27 -5.97 -8.08 13.55
CA ASN A 27 -4.73 -8.91 13.65
C ASN A 27 -4.07 -9.30 12.30
N SER A 28 -4.27 -8.52 11.22
CA SER A 28 -3.71 -8.84 9.88
C SER A 28 -2.26 -8.38 9.61
N GLU A 29 -1.35 -8.38 10.58
CA GLU A 29 0.10 -8.35 10.27
C GLU A 29 0.50 -9.38 9.17
N PRO A 30 -0.13 -10.58 9.07
CA PRO A 30 0.17 -11.54 8.02
C PRO A 30 0.07 -11.02 6.58
N LEU A 31 -0.89 -10.14 6.24
CA LEU A 31 -1.07 -9.70 4.83
C LEU A 31 0.02 -8.73 4.39
N LEU A 32 0.41 -7.81 5.28
CA LEU A 32 1.50 -6.87 5.01
C LEU A 32 2.83 -7.62 4.84
N LEU A 33 3.13 -8.53 5.77
CA LEU A 33 4.34 -9.34 5.73
C LEU A 33 4.35 -10.27 4.51
N SER A 34 3.21 -10.88 4.18
CA SER A 34 3.08 -11.71 2.97
C SER A 34 3.30 -10.89 1.71
N TRP A 35 2.76 -9.67 1.64
CA TRP A 35 2.97 -8.78 0.50
C TRP A 35 4.46 -8.43 0.35
N ILE A 36 5.13 -8.07 1.45
CA ILE A 36 6.59 -7.78 1.44
C ILE A 36 7.39 -9.00 1.02
N ALA A 37 7.04 -10.19 1.53
CA ALA A 37 7.72 -11.44 1.16
C ALA A 37 7.57 -11.75 -0.35
N ARG A 38 6.36 -11.63 -0.90
CA ARG A 38 6.12 -11.82 -2.35
C ARG A 38 6.81 -10.76 -3.19
N PHE A 39 6.88 -9.53 -2.69
CA PHE A 39 7.62 -8.48 -3.37
C PHE A 39 9.11 -8.78 -3.40
N LYS A 40 9.68 -9.28 -2.29
CA LYS A 40 11.06 -9.76 -2.22
C LYS A 40 11.34 -10.90 -3.21
N ASP A 41 10.47 -11.90 -3.30
CA ASP A 41 10.59 -12.99 -4.28
C ASP A 41 10.66 -12.44 -5.72
N THR A 42 9.85 -11.41 -5.99
CA THR A 42 9.81 -10.75 -7.29
C THR A 42 11.14 -10.04 -7.59
N LEU A 43 11.75 -9.37 -6.61
CA LEU A 43 13.07 -8.75 -6.76
C LEU A 43 14.16 -9.79 -7.02
N LEU A 44 14.12 -10.93 -6.33
CA LEU A 44 15.08 -12.02 -6.52
C LEU A 44 14.98 -12.64 -7.91
N SER A 45 13.76 -12.79 -8.44
CA SER A 45 13.51 -13.33 -9.77
C SER A 45 13.90 -12.33 -10.87
N LEU A 46 13.47 -11.08 -10.73
CA LEU A 46 13.68 -10.07 -11.77
C LEU A 46 15.07 -9.45 -11.70
N ARG A 47 15.76 -9.43 -10.55
CA ARG A 47 17.05 -8.77 -10.33
C ARG A 47 17.12 -7.36 -10.95
N PRO A 48 16.18 -6.46 -10.64
CA PRO A 48 16.23 -5.10 -11.17
C PRO A 48 17.41 -4.34 -10.56
N GLN A 49 17.97 -3.41 -11.33
CA GLN A 49 19.01 -2.49 -10.87
C GLN A 49 18.43 -1.21 -10.28
N PHE A 50 17.22 -0.84 -10.70
CA PHE A 50 16.47 0.29 -10.17
C PHE A 50 15.04 -0.13 -9.85
N VAL A 51 14.52 0.27 -8.70
CA VAL A 51 13.13 0.00 -8.30
C VAL A 51 12.46 1.30 -7.91
N ALA A 52 11.29 1.57 -8.48
CA ALA A 52 10.39 2.62 -8.03
C ALA A 52 9.08 1.99 -7.56
N LEU A 53 8.66 2.29 -6.34
CA LEU A 53 7.41 1.85 -5.75
C LEU A 53 6.57 3.07 -5.37
N HIS A 54 5.41 3.18 -6.01
CA HIS A 54 4.37 4.14 -5.69
C HIS A 54 3.29 3.45 -4.83
N CYS A 55 3.18 3.87 -3.57
CA CYS A 55 2.19 3.37 -2.62
C CYS A 55 0.93 4.23 -2.72
N GLN A 56 -0.01 3.78 -3.55
CA GLN A 56 -1.26 4.45 -3.82
C GLN A 56 -2.28 4.19 -2.70
N GLU A 57 -3.15 5.18 -2.48
CA GLU A 57 -4.43 5.03 -1.77
C GLU A 57 -5.59 5.31 -2.73
N VAL A 58 -6.71 4.61 -2.58
CA VAL A 58 -7.93 4.84 -3.38
C VAL A 58 -9.06 5.23 -2.43
N GLY A 59 -9.48 6.50 -2.49
CA GLY A 59 -10.59 7.02 -1.66
C GLY A 59 -10.19 8.15 -0.72
N GLY A 60 -8.89 8.43 -0.59
CA GLY A 60 -8.35 9.47 0.28
C GLY A 60 -7.62 8.86 1.48
N LYS A 61 -6.67 9.60 2.06
CA LYS A 61 -5.85 9.11 3.18
C LYS A 61 -6.64 9.13 4.49
N SER A 62 -6.79 7.98 5.13
CA SER A 62 -7.34 7.86 6.49
C SER A 62 -6.26 8.07 7.56
N GLU A 63 -6.68 8.37 8.80
CA GLU A 63 -5.76 8.46 9.94
C GLU A 63 -5.04 7.12 10.20
N VAL A 64 -5.73 6.00 9.97
CA VAL A 64 -5.19 4.64 10.09
C VAL A 64 -4.04 4.43 9.10
N GLU A 65 -4.26 4.73 7.82
CA GLU A 65 -3.22 4.64 6.79
C GLU A 65 -2.02 5.53 7.11
N SER A 66 -2.25 6.77 7.56
CA SER A 66 -1.17 7.69 7.94
C SER A 66 -0.31 7.11 9.08
N ARG A 67 -0.95 6.52 10.10
CA ARG A 67 -0.27 5.88 11.24
C ARG A 67 0.45 4.58 10.85
N ARG A 68 -0.07 3.82 9.88
CA ARG A 68 0.45 2.50 9.48
C ARG A 68 1.53 2.58 8.40
N THR A 69 1.59 3.66 7.65
CA THR A 69 2.58 3.87 6.59
C THR A 69 4.03 3.87 7.10
N PRO A 70 4.41 4.55 8.21
CA PRO A 70 5.80 4.55 8.68
C PRO A 70 6.33 3.16 9.09
N PRO A 71 5.60 2.34 9.88
CA PRO A 71 5.97 0.95 10.12
C PRO A 71 6.16 0.12 8.84
N PHE A 72 5.24 0.25 7.87
CA PHE A 72 5.35 -0.42 6.58
C PHE A 72 6.61 -0.01 5.82
N VAL A 73 6.90 1.30 5.76
CA VAL A 73 8.10 1.84 5.11
C VAL A 73 9.38 1.30 5.76
N ARG A 74 9.42 1.17 7.09
CA ARG A 74 10.56 0.55 7.79
C ARG A 74 10.72 -0.93 7.42
N ALA A 75 9.62 -1.69 7.40
CA ALA A 75 9.66 -3.10 7.02
C ALA A 75 10.13 -3.28 5.56
N LEU A 76 9.66 -2.41 4.66
CA LEU A 76 10.11 -2.38 3.27
C LEU A 76 11.62 -2.08 3.17
N LEU A 77 12.10 -1.05 3.85
CA LEU A 77 13.53 -0.70 3.88
C LEU A 77 14.41 -1.86 4.36
N ASN A 78 13.98 -2.57 5.40
CA ASN A 78 14.69 -3.73 5.93
C ASN A 78 14.73 -4.86 4.88
N ALA A 79 13.60 -5.16 4.23
CA ALA A 79 13.54 -6.19 3.19
C ALA A 79 14.48 -5.88 2.00
N PHE A 80 14.57 -4.61 1.58
CA PHE A 80 15.47 -4.18 0.51
C PHE A 80 16.94 -4.14 0.93
N SER A 81 17.21 -3.98 2.22
CA SER A 81 18.57 -3.94 2.72
C SER A 81 19.34 -5.23 2.50
N GLU A 82 18.62 -6.34 2.46
CA GLU A 82 19.14 -7.68 2.21
C GLU A 82 19.37 -7.97 0.71
N GLN A 83 19.03 -7.03 -0.18
CA GLN A 83 18.96 -7.25 -1.64
C GLN A 83 19.97 -6.43 -2.44
N ASP A 84 21.11 -6.04 -1.84
CA ASP A 84 22.16 -5.26 -2.51
C ASP A 84 21.73 -3.85 -2.98
N PHE A 85 20.76 -3.23 -2.29
CA PHE A 85 20.36 -1.83 -2.50
C PHE A 85 20.96 -0.92 -1.39
N PRO A 86 22.18 -0.38 -1.59
CA PRO A 86 22.81 0.51 -0.62
C PRO A 86 22.12 1.88 -0.56
N SER A 87 21.55 2.34 -1.68
CA SER A 87 20.92 3.65 -1.79
C SER A 87 19.40 3.52 -1.87
N ALA A 88 18.70 4.33 -1.06
CA ALA A 88 17.25 4.44 -1.10
C ALA A 88 16.78 5.88 -0.82
N ARG A 89 15.72 6.32 -1.50
CA ARG A 89 15.02 7.59 -1.26
C ARG A 89 13.54 7.35 -1.10
N LEU A 90 12.99 7.75 0.04
CA LEU A 90 11.58 7.54 0.34
C LEU A 90 10.93 8.86 0.69
N PHE A 91 9.72 9.07 0.18
CA PHE A 91 8.90 10.25 0.41
C PHE A 91 7.54 9.80 0.94
N VAL A 92 7.33 9.98 2.23
CA VAL A 92 6.15 9.55 2.97
C VAL A 92 5.29 10.76 3.27
N ASP A 93 4.10 10.80 2.69
CA ASP A 93 3.16 11.88 2.92
C ASP A 93 2.36 11.55 4.20
N GLN A 94 2.43 12.39 5.23
CA GLN A 94 1.69 12.19 6.49
C GLN A 94 0.68 13.30 6.76
N LEU A 95 0.53 14.25 5.83
CA LEU A 95 -0.35 15.40 6.03
C LEU A 95 -1.80 14.97 5.81
N LEU A 96 -2.58 14.97 6.89
CA LEU A 96 -4.02 14.65 6.89
C LEU A 96 -4.92 15.87 6.70
N SER A 97 -4.39 17.09 6.88
CA SER A 97 -5.16 18.32 6.94
C SER A 97 -5.49 18.96 5.58
N ARG A 98 -5.15 18.30 4.47
CA ARG A 98 -5.32 18.83 3.11
C ARG A 98 -6.05 17.85 2.20
N ASP A 99 -7.38 17.88 2.27
CA ASP A 99 -8.30 17.10 1.41
C ASP A 99 -8.19 17.44 -0.10
N ASP A 100 -7.47 18.51 -0.43
CA ASP A 100 -7.24 18.98 -1.79
C ASP A 100 -5.90 18.50 -2.40
N ALA A 101 -4.97 18.04 -1.56
CA ALA A 101 -3.68 17.47 -1.96
C ALA A 101 -3.82 15.95 -2.21
N PHE A 102 -3.29 15.46 -3.35
CA PHE A 102 -3.28 14.00 -3.62
C PHE A 102 -2.39 13.30 -2.61
N THR A 103 -2.81 12.16 -2.10
CA THR A 103 -2.00 11.45 -1.12
C THR A 103 -1.62 10.08 -1.66
N ALA A 104 -0.49 10.00 -2.37
CA ALA A 104 0.25 8.75 -2.32
C ALA A 104 0.71 8.59 -0.87
N LEU A 105 0.54 7.41 -0.26
CA LEU A 105 0.98 7.18 1.10
C LEU A 105 2.51 7.27 1.18
N ALA A 106 3.19 6.70 0.19
CA ALA A 106 4.63 6.79 0.05
C ALA A 106 5.08 6.64 -1.41
N ASN A 107 6.27 7.16 -1.70
CA ASN A 107 7.04 6.82 -2.89
C ASN A 107 8.40 6.32 -2.42
N ALA A 108 8.87 5.19 -2.92
CA ALA A 108 10.15 4.61 -2.55
C ALA A 108 10.96 4.27 -3.79
N TYR A 109 12.21 4.72 -3.80
CA TYR A 109 13.17 4.50 -4.87
C TYR A 109 14.37 3.76 -4.29
N PHE A 110 14.76 2.65 -4.92
CA PHE A 110 15.89 1.83 -4.52
C PHE A 110 16.87 1.68 -5.68
N VAL A 111 18.16 1.86 -5.38
CA VAL A 111 19.24 1.77 -6.36
C VAL A 111 20.20 0.65 -5.98
N HIS A 112 20.36 -0.32 -6.87
CA HIS A 112 21.26 -1.46 -6.69
C HIS A 112 22.72 -1.00 -6.70
N LYS A 113 23.61 -1.70 -5.97
CA LYS A 113 25.04 -1.36 -5.87
C LYS A 113 25.74 -1.17 -7.21
N SER A 114 25.30 -1.86 -8.27
CA SER A 114 25.84 -1.72 -9.63
C SER A 114 25.63 -0.32 -10.24
N LEU A 115 24.73 0.48 -9.69
CA LEU A 115 24.42 1.84 -10.15
C LEU A 115 24.83 2.92 -9.13
N ALA A 116 25.39 2.55 -7.97
CA ALA A 116 25.57 3.45 -6.84
C ALA A 116 26.42 4.69 -7.19
N GLU A 117 27.45 4.54 -8.02
CA GLU A 117 28.33 5.64 -8.44
C GLU A 117 27.68 6.58 -9.46
N ASN A 118 26.63 6.13 -10.16
CA ASN A 118 25.97 6.86 -11.24
C ASN A 118 24.51 7.21 -10.92
N ALA A 119 24.16 7.22 -9.63
CA ALA A 119 22.81 7.51 -9.17
C ALA A 119 22.68 9.00 -8.83
N PHE A 120 21.73 9.67 -9.48
CA PHE A 120 21.45 11.09 -9.24
C PHE A 120 19.95 11.32 -9.05
N ILE A 121 19.62 12.30 -8.21
CA ILE A 121 18.25 12.83 -8.04
C ILE A 121 18.22 14.28 -8.48
N PHE A 122 17.10 14.69 -9.08
CA PHE A 122 16.94 16.09 -9.49
C PHE A 122 16.48 16.93 -8.30
N ASN A 123 17.22 17.98 -8.00
CA ASN A 123 16.82 19.02 -7.07
C ASN A 123 16.02 20.09 -7.84
N PHE A 124 14.72 20.19 -7.57
CA PHE A 124 13.81 21.13 -8.22
C PHE A 124 14.04 22.58 -7.77
N LYS A 125 14.56 22.80 -6.55
CA LYS A 125 14.87 24.15 -6.04
C LYS A 125 16.14 24.69 -6.68
N GLU A 126 17.19 23.87 -6.73
CA GLU A 126 18.51 24.22 -7.29
C GLU A 126 18.63 23.96 -8.80
N GLN A 127 17.59 23.34 -9.40
CA GLN A 127 17.50 22.97 -10.82
C GLN A 127 18.70 22.17 -11.34
N ARG A 128 19.24 21.25 -10.53
CA ARG A 128 20.41 20.45 -10.87
C ARG A 128 20.32 19.02 -10.33
N PHE A 129 21.09 18.12 -10.93
CA PHE A 129 21.23 16.76 -10.42
C PHE A 129 22.21 16.72 -9.23
N GLU A 130 21.86 15.94 -8.22
CA GLU A 130 22.66 15.68 -7.02
C GLU A 130 22.91 14.18 -6.89
N SER A 131 24.12 13.79 -6.52
CA SER A 131 24.45 12.37 -6.31
C SER A 131 23.67 11.82 -5.11
N VAL A 132 23.16 10.60 -5.23
CA VAL A 132 22.42 9.94 -4.15
C VAL A 132 23.17 8.73 -3.60
N GLY A 133 23.62 8.88 -2.36
CA GLY A 133 24.16 7.80 -1.54
C GLY A 133 23.25 7.46 -0.36
N GLY A 134 23.41 6.25 0.17
CA GLY A 134 22.79 5.83 1.42
C GLY A 134 21.26 5.87 1.41
N ARG A 135 20.65 5.76 2.59
CA ARG A 135 19.19 5.70 2.75
C ARG A 135 18.68 6.94 3.44
N GLU A 136 17.65 7.53 2.85
CA GLU A 136 17.01 8.72 3.39
C GLU A 136 15.50 8.61 3.26
N VAL A 137 14.80 8.99 4.32
CA VAL A 137 13.34 8.98 4.41
C VAL A 137 12.89 10.40 4.72
N HIS A 138 12.19 11.01 3.78
CA HIS A 138 11.51 12.28 3.95
C HIS A 138 10.07 12.00 4.38
N SER A 139 9.66 12.50 5.54
CA SER A 139 8.31 12.30 6.07
C SER A 139 7.75 13.58 6.67
N GLY A 140 6.42 13.68 6.71
CA GLY A 140 5.71 14.86 7.23
C GLY A 140 5.09 15.66 6.09
N ASP A 141 5.26 16.98 6.13
CA ASP A 141 4.96 17.85 4.99
C ASP A 141 6.08 17.72 3.95
N ILE A 142 5.76 17.10 2.83
CA ILE A 142 6.68 16.86 1.73
C ILE A 142 6.45 17.80 0.54
N GLU A 143 5.55 18.79 0.66
CA GLU A 143 5.27 19.76 -0.41
C GLU A 143 6.49 20.67 -0.66
N ASP A 144 7.21 21.04 0.40
CA ASP A 144 8.42 21.88 0.31
C ASP A 144 9.72 21.07 0.11
N ASN A 145 9.63 19.76 -0.19
CA ASN A 145 10.81 18.94 -0.39
C ASN A 145 11.49 19.26 -1.73
N ALA A 146 12.79 19.60 -1.69
CA ALA A 146 13.55 20.00 -2.86
C ALA A 146 13.66 18.92 -3.96
N PHE A 147 13.51 17.64 -3.59
CA PHE A 147 13.68 16.49 -4.46
C PHE A 147 12.35 15.88 -4.91
N LYS A 148 11.24 16.56 -4.66
CA LYS A 148 9.91 16.10 -5.04
C LYS A 148 9.07 17.23 -5.61
N ASP A 149 8.58 17.03 -6.82
CA ASP A 149 7.51 17.84 -7.42
C ASP A 149 6.22 17.01 -7.44
N LYS A 150 5.17 17.54 -6.83
CA LYS A 150 3.88 16.87 -6.66
C LYS A 150 2.81 17.77 -7.25
N ARG A 151 2.09 17.27 -8.26
CA ARG A 151 1.05 18.03 -8.95
C ARG A 151 -0.24 17.23 -9.08
N LYS A 152 -1.36 17.92 -8.89
CA LYS A 152 -2.69 17.44 -9.26
C LYS A 152 -2.81 17.45 -10.77
N PHE A 153 -3.28 16.35 -11.35
CA PHE A 153 -3.74 16.41 -12.73
C PHE A 153 -4.86 17.46 -12.85
N PRO A 154 -4.80 18.35 -13.85
CA PRO A 154 -5.85 19.33 -14.03
C PRO A 154 -7.23 18.69 -14.11
N GLN A 155 -8.22 19.25 -13.40
CA GLN A 155 -9.57 18.68 -13.33
C GLN A 155 -10.24 18.50 -14.69
N HIS A 156 -9.84 19.29 -15.70
CA HIS A 156 -10.35 19.17 -17.06
C HIS A 156 -9.95 17.84 -17.74
N PHE A 157 -8.94 17.12 -17.24
CA PHE A 157 -8.65 15.75 -17.69
C PHE A 157 -9.63 14.72 -17.12
N PHE A 158 -10.36 15.06 -16.05
CA PHE A 158 -11.28 14.17 -15.34
C PHE A 158 -12.67 14.81 -15.11
N PRO A 159 -13.36 15.26 -16.18
CA PRO A 159 -14.60 16.02 -16.06
C PRO A 159 -15.76 15.25 -15.40
N GLN A 160 -15.68 13.91 -15.41
CA GLN A 160 -16.68 13.01 -14.82
C GLN A 160 -16.45 12.73 -13.33
N VAL A 161 -15.25 13.01 -12.79
CA VAL A 161 -14.92 12.80 -11.38
C VAL A 161 -15.32 14.04 -10.59
N ARG A 162 -16.63 14.27 -10.49
CA ARG A 162 -17.18 15.24 -9.54
C ARG A 162 -17.16 14.58 -8.16
N ARG A 163 -16.62 15.29 -7.16
CA ARG A 163 -16.62 14.87 -5.74
C ARG A 163 -17.98 14.27 -5.41
N ILE A 164 -18.04 12.97 -5.09
CA ILE A 164 -19.21 12.41 -4.43
C ILE A 164 -19.31 13.18 -3.10
N PRO A 165 -20.43 13.88 -2.82
CA PRO A 165 -20.59 14.53 -1.53
C PRO A 165 -20.43 13.47 -0.45
N VAL A 166 -19.52 13.69 0.50
CA VAL A 166 -19.52 12.93 1.75
C VAL A 166 -20.86 13.24 2.39
N LEU A 167 -21.83 12.33 2.26
CA LEU A 167 -23.08 12.44 2.99
C LEU A 167 -22.71 12.43 4.48
N PRO A 168 -23.17 13.41 5.28
CA PRO A 168 -22.93 13.37 6.71
C PRO A 168 -23.48 12.05 7.24
N PHE A 169 -22.64 11.31 7.98
CA PHE A 169 -23.10 10.15 8.73
C PHE A 169 -24.33 10.58 9.56
N PRO A 170 -25.47 9.86 9.48
CA PRO A 170 -26.61 10.18 10.30
C PRO A 170 -26.22 10.00 11.77
N HIS A 171 -26.05 11.12 12.47
CA HIS A 171 -26.04 11.10 13.92
C HIS A 171 -27.42 10.60 14.38
N SER A 172 -27.40 9.54 15.19
CA SER A 172 -28.55 8.88 15.84
C SER A 172 -29.47 8.05 14.93
N LEU A 173 -29.17 6.75 14.83
CA LEU A 173 -30.24 5.75 14.75
C LEU A 173 -30.84 5.64 16.16
N SER A 174 -31.96 6.34 16.38
CA SER A 174 -32.86 6.05 17.48
C SER A 174 -33.35 4.60 17.32
N LEU A 175 -32.88 3.71 18.19
CA LEU A 175 -33.41 2.35 18.31
C LEU A 175 -34.87 2.45 18.77
N SER A 176 -35.81 2.23 17.86
CA SER A 176 -37.19 1.94 18.23
C SER A 176 -37.26 0.55 18.89
N PRO A 177 -38.09 0.35 19.92
CA PRO A 177 -38.09 -0.87 20.71
C PRO A 177 -38.62 -2.07 19.91
N ALA A 178 -38.09 -3.24 20.26
CA ALA A 178 -38.28 -4.53 19.61
C ALA A 178 -39.75 -4.93 19.39
N VAL A 179 -40.00 -5.49 18.20
CA VAL A 179 -41.21 -6.27 17.88
C VAL A 179 -41.13 -7.61 18.63
N PRO A 180 -42.20 -8.10 19.29
CA PRO A 180 -42.14 -9.37 20.01
C PRO A 180 -42.09 -10.56 19.03
N VAL A 181 -41.17 -11.48 19.29
CA VAL A 181 -41.04 -12.76 18.59
C VAL A 181 -42.22 -13.67 18.97
N VAL A 182 -43.04 -14.04 17.99
CA VAL A 182 -44.04 -15.10 18.11
C VAL A 182 -43.33 -16.45 17.90
N SER A 183 -43.31 -17.29 18.94
CA SER A 183 -42.85 -18.68 18.84
C SER A 183 -43.97 -19.54 18.24
N GLN A 184 -43.78 -20.07 17.04
CA GLN A 184 -44.52 -21.23 16.55
C GLN A 184 -43.55 -22.40 16.37
N GLY A 185 -43.80 -23.45 17.15
CA GLY A 185 -43.07 -24.70 17.07
C GLY A 185 -43.42 -25.47 15.80
N PHE A 186 -42.43 -26.12 15.22
CA PHE A 186 -42.62 -27.10 14.15
C PHE A 186 -42.21 -28.48 14.64
N HIS A 187 -43.18 -29.39 14.57
CA HIS A 187 -43.06 -30.84 14.72
C HIS A 187 -42.14 -31.38 13.62
N ALA A 188 -41.16 -32.20 13.99
CA ALA A 188 -40.36 -32.98 13.05
C ALA A 188 -40.91 -34.40 12.96
N ASP A 189 -41.54 -34.73 11.83
CA ASP A 189 -41.74 -36.09 11.35
C ASP A 189 -40.89 -36.29 10.11
N ALA A 190 -39.94 -37.21 10.16
CA ALA A 190 -39.32 -37.78 8.97
C ALA A 190 -38.83 -39.21 9.25
N MET A 191 -39.54 -40.14 8.63
CA MET A 191 -39.20 -41.55 8.43
C MET A 191 -37.80 -41.76 7.84
N ALA A 192 -37.07 -42.76 8.34
CA ALA A 192 -35.95 -43.37 7.64
C ALA A 192 -36.06 -44.90 7.73
N ALA A 193 -36.18 -45.52 6.56
CA ALA A 193 -36.35 -46.95 6.36
C ALA A 193 -35.02 -47.73 6.40
N SER A 194 -35.12 -48.92 6.97
CA SER A 194 -34.43 -50.19 6.65
C SER A 194 -33.07 -50.17 5.92
N GLY A 195 -32.06 -50.78 6.55
CA GLY A 195 -30.84 -51.23 5.88
C GLY A 195 -29.91 -52.00 6.81
N GLY A 196 -30.28 -53.23 7.18
CA GLY A 196 -29.46 -54.08 8.03
C GLY A 196 -28.24 -54.66 7.29
N ARG A 197 -27.11 -54.76 7.99
CA ARG A 197 -26.14 -55.87 7.88
C ARG A 197 -25.38 -56.02 9.20
N ARG A 198 -25.52 -57.21 9.79
CA ARG A 198 -24.70 -57.72 10.90
C ARG A 198 -23.27 -57.94 10.42
N LEU A 199 -22.28 -57.67 11.27
CA LEU A 199 -21.17 -58.59 11.57
C LEU A 199 -20.70 -58.35 13.01
N ARG A 200 -20.39 -59.45 13.70
CA ARG A 200 -20.07 -59.59 15.13
C ARG A 200 -18.55 -59.51 15.36
N PRO A 201 -18.08 -59.49 16.63
CA PRO A 201 -16.86 -58.81 17.04
C PRO A 201 -15.62 -59.72 17.12
N HIS A 202 -14.46 -59.08 17.22
CA HIS A 202 -13.29 -59.54 17.96
C HIS A 202 -12.80 -58.40 18.85
#